data_AF-A0A352WQ94-F1
#
_entry.id   AF-A0A352WQ94-F1
#
_cell.length_a   1.000
_cell.length_b   1.000
_cell.length_c   1.000
_cell.angle_alpha   90.00
_cell.angle_beta   90.00
_cell.angle_gamma   90.00
#
_symmetry.space_group_name_H-M   'P 1'
#
loop_
_entity.id
_entity.type
_entity.pdbx_description
1 polymer ?
#
loop_
_entity_poly.entity_id
_entity_poly.type
_entity_poly.pdbx_seq_one_letter_code
_entity_poly.pdbx_strand_id
1 'polypeptide(L)' 'MTTPARWALLGLLFLARTAHGQTLDDLEFGLPNTLDIATWNIEWFPKNGNATIERVQTIIQNLDIDLWAIQEIDDTTAF' A
#
# COMPACT_ATOMS: atom_id res chain seq x y z
N MET A 1 -21.50 -28.79 37.58
CA MET A 1 -21.41 -27.32 37.60
C MET A 1 -20.12 -26.92 36.89
N THR A 2 -20.19 -26.68 35.59
CA THR A 2 -19.04 -26.27 34.77
C THR A 2 -18.86 -24.76 34.92
N THR A 3 -17.64 -24.32 35.26
CA THR A 3 -17.37 -22.92 35.58
C THR A 3 -17.46 -22.02 34.32
N PRO A 4 -18.10 -20.84 34.40
CA PRO A 4 -18.24 -19.89 33.27
C PRO A 4 -16.89 -19.33 32.78
N ALA A 5 -15.83 -19.47 33.58
CA ALA A 5 -14.48 -19.01 33.27
C ALA A 5 -13.84 -19.70 32.04
N ARG A 6 -14.20 -20.96 31.74
CA ARG A 6 -13.61 -21.69 30.60
C ARG A 6 -14.10 -21.15 29.25
N TRP A 7 -15.35 -20.71 29.18
CA TRP A 7 -15.93 -20.09 27.99
C TRP A 7 -15.50 -18.64 27.82
N ALA A 8 -15.31 -17.91 28.92
CA ALA A 8 -14.74 -16.56 28.90
C ALA A 8 -13.31 -16.55 28.33
N LEU A 9 -12.47 -17.54 28.68
CA LEU A 9 -11.11 -17.67 28.15
C LEU A 9 -11.10 -18.03 26.65
N LEU A 10 -11.99 -18.92 26.21
CA LEU A 10 -12.20 -19.24 24.79
C LEU A 10 -12.70 -18.02 23.99
N GLY A 11 -13.58 -17.21 24.58
CA GLY A 11 -14.03 -15.95 24.00
C GLY A 11 -12.93 -14.88 23.90
N LEU A 12 -12.02 -14.83 24.88
CA LEU A 12 -10.86 -13.93 24.89
C LEU A 12 -9.82 -14.32 23.82
N LEU A 13 -9.63 -15.62 23.57
CA LEU A 13 -8.75 -16.13 22.52
C LEU A 13 -9.28 -15.87 21.08
N PHE A 14 -10.60 -15.73 20.91
CA PHE A 14 -11.23 -15.37 19.63
C PHE A 14 -11.18 -13.85 19.30
N LEU A 15 -10.74 -13.01 20.25
CA LEU A 15 -10.56 -11.56 20.06
C LEU A 15 -9.19 -11.19 19.47
N ALA A 16 -8.26 -12.15 19.32
CA ALA A 16 -7.03 -11.96 18.58
C ALA A 16 -7.31 -11.98 17.07
N ARG A 17 -8.13 -11.04 16.59
CA ARG A 17 -8.19 -10.71 15.18
C ARG A 17 -6.84 -10.08 14.84
N THR A 18 -6.01 -10.81 14.14
CA THR A 18 -4.78 -10.28 13.57
C THR A 18 -5.15 -9.24 12.51
N ALA A 19 -5.17 -7.97 12.94
CA ALA A 19 -5.25 -6.84 12.04
C ALA A 19 -3.94 -6.80 11.24
N HIS A 20 -3.96 -7.42 10.05
CA HIS A 20 -2.87 -7.27 9.09
C HIS A 20 -3.14 -6.01 8.29
N GLY A 21 -2.30 -4.99 8.50
CA GLY A 21 -2.26 -3.84 7.59
C GLY A 21 -1.65 -4.27 6.26
N GLN A 22 -2.15 -3.73 5.15
CA GLN A 22 -1.46 -3.85 3.87
C GLN A 22 -0.37 -2.77 3.81
N THR A 23 0.86 -3.18 3.54
CA THR A 23 1.99 -2.29 3.23
C THR A 23 2.38 -2.48 1.78
N LEU A 24 3.30 -1.65 1.28
CA LEU A 24 3.85 -1.83 -0.06
C LEU A 24 5.15 -2.66 -0.06
N ASP A 25 5.69 -2.99 1.11
CA ASP A 25 7.05 -3.52 1.28
C ASP A 25 7.20 -4.99 0.83
N ASP A 26 6.08 -5.73 0.68
CA ASP A 26 6.05 -7.14 0.27
C ASP A 26 5.45 -7.33 -1.14
N LEU A 27 5.35 -6.27 -1.95
CA LEU A 27 4.95 -6.38 -3.35
C LEU A 27 6.16 -6.71 -4.22
N GLU A 28 6.17 -7.93 -4.78
CA GLU A 28 7.17 -8.36 -5.77
C GLU A 28 6.49 -8.47 -7.13
N PHE A 29 7.04 -7.76 -8.11
CA PHE A 29 6.66 -7.85 -9.52
C PHE A 29 7.84 -8.34 -10.34
N GLY A 30 7.53 -8.90 -11.51
CA GLY A 30 8.55 -9.32 -12.46
C GLY A 30 9.50 -10.41 -11.92
N LEU A 31 10.65 -10.48 -12.55
CA LEU A 31 11.83 -11.28 -12.20
C LEU A 31 13.05 -10.38 -12.44
N PRO A 32 14.24 -10.68 -11.89
CA PRO A 32 15.43 -9.82 -12.02
C PRO A 32 15.89 -9.50 -13.46
N ASN A 33 15.43 -10.27 -14.45
CA ASN A 33 15.80 -10.12 -15.86
C ASN A 33 14.58 -9.86 -16.77
N THR A 34 13.47 -9.42 -16.19
CA THR A 34 12.31 -8.92 -16.96
C THR A 34 12.28 -7.40 -16.91
N LEU A 35 11.50 -6.80 -17.82
CA LEU A 35 11.21 -5.38 -17.82
C LEU A 35 9.80 -5.18 -17.27
N ASP A 36 9.68 -4.45 -16.17
CA ASP A 36 8.40 -4.11 -15.57
C ASP A 36 7.93 -2.73 -16.05
N ILE A 37 6.71 -2.69 -16.59
CA ILE A 37 6.10 -1.47 -17.14
C ILE A 37 4.75 -1.25 -16.46
N ALA A 38 4.56 -0.05 -15.92
CA ALA A 38 3.29 0.35 -15.33
C ALA A 38 2.80 1.68 -15.92
N THR A 39 1.48 1.84 -15.94
CA THR A 39 0.84 3.12 -16.24
C THR A 39 -0.03 3.54 -15.07
N TRP A 40 0.02 4.81 -14.72
CA TRP A 40 -0.79 5.36 -13.63
C TRP A 40 -1.29 6.76 -13.97
N ASN A 41 -2.61 6.88 -14.01
CA ASN A 41 -3.29 8.16 -13.93
C ASN A 41 -3.34 8.58 -12.45
N ILE A 42 -2.57 9.62 -12.10
CA ILE A 42 -2.41 10.10 -10.72
C ILE A 42 -3.41 11.21 -10.35
N GLU A 43 -4.40 11.44 -11.20
CA GLU A 43 -5.58 12.28 -10.99
C GLU A 43 -5.27 13.73 -10.55
N TRP A 44 -4.87 14.57 -11.52
CA TRP A 44 -4.54 16.00 -11.35
C TRP A 44 -3.51 16.26 -10.24
N PHE A 45 -2.33 15.67 -10.39
CA PHE A 45 -1.27 15.73 -9.39
C PHE A 45 -0.61 17.11 -9.32
N PRO A 46 -0.35 17.68 -8.11
CA PRO A 46 -0.67 17.14 -6.78
C PRO A 46 -2.06 17.57 -6.25
N LYS A 47 -2.97 16.60 -6.11
CA LYS A 47 -4.38 16.84 -5.71
C LYS A 47 -4.57 17.40 -4.29
N ASN A 48 -3.65 17.11 -3.37
CA ASN A 48 -3.68 17.56 -1.97
C ASN A 48 -2.28 18.02 -1.49
N GLY A 49 -1.59 18.80 -2.33
CA GLY A 49 -0.26 19.35 -2.02
C GLY A 49 0.75 18.28 -1.60
N ASN A 50 1.59 18.61 -0.61
CA ASN A 50 2.65 17.71 -0.13
C ASN A 50 2.17 16.31 0.27
N ALA A 51 0.96 16.17 0.81
CA ALA A 51 0.46 14.85 1.21
C ALA A 51 0.29 13.92 0.00
N THR A 52 -0.10 14.46 -1.16
CA THR A 52 -0.16 13.68 -2.40
C THR A 52 1.24 13.39 -2.93
N ILE A 53 2.16 14.36 -2.86
CA ILE A 53 3.57 14.18 -3.28
C ILE A 53 4.22 13.02 -2.52
N GLU A 54 4.16 13.05 -1.19
CA GLU A 54 4.75 12.01 -0.34
C GLU A 54 4.16 10.62 -0.62
N ARG A 55 2.85 10.55 -0.89
CA ARG A 55 2.17 9.28 -1.15
C ARG A 55 2.51 8.73 -2.53
N VAL A 56 2.57 9.56 -3.57
CA VAL A 56 3.02 9.15 -4.92
C VAL A 56 4.47 8.68 -4.88
N GLN A 57 5.35 9.44 -4.21
CA GLN A 57 6.75 9.04 -4.00
C GLN A 57 6.84 7.67 -3.31
N THR A 58 6.11 7.47 -2.21
CA THR A 58 6.09 6.20 -1.48
C THR A 58 5.66 5.04 -2.37
N ILE A 59 4.65 5.24 -3.22
CA ILE A 59 4.17 4.19 -4.13
C ILE A 59 5.23 3.87 -5.18
N ILE A 60 5.79 4.88 -5.86
CA ILE A 60 6.80 4.67 -6.90
C ILE A 60 8.04 3.96 -6.34
N GLN A 61 8.49 4.35 -5.14
CA GLN A 61 9.68 3.77 -4.52
C GLN A 61 9.49 2.32 -4.06
N ASN A 62 8.29 1.95 -3.58
CA ASN A 62 8.06 0.59 -3.09
C ASN A 62 7.71 -0.42 -4.18
N LEU A 63 7.17 0.02 -5.33
CA LEU A 63 6.81 -0.91 -6.40
C LEU A 63 7.97 -1.26 -7.33
N ASP A 64 9.09 -0.50 -7.28
CA ASP A 64 10.34 -0.75 -8.03
C ASP A 64 10.15 -1.08 -9.52
N ILE A 65 9.21 -0.40 -10.17
CA ILE A 65 8.92 -0.59 -11.60
C ILE A 65 9.96 0.14 -12.46
N ASP A 66 10.50 -0.55 -13.47
CA ASP A 66 11.54 -0.01 -14.35
C ASP A 66 11.09 1.17 -15.22
N LEU A 67 9.84 1.14 -15.72
CA LEU A 67 9.28 2.17 -16.60
C LEU A 67 7.86 2.56 -16.20
N TRP A 68 7.69 3.85 -15.90
CA TRP A 68 6.39 4.45 -15.61
C TRP A 68 5.87 5.31 -16.76
N ALA A 69 4.62 5.07 -17.17
CA ALA A 69 3.83 6.02 -17.92
C ALA A 69 2.86 6.74 -16.97
N ILE A 70 3.06 8.03 -16.74
CA ILE A 70 2.23 8.82 -15.82
C ILE A 70 1.30 9.75 -16.60
N GLN A 71 0.05 9.87 -16.15
CA GLN A 71 -0.95 10.78 -16.71
C GLN A 71 -1.54 11.71 -15.65
N GLU A 72 -2.07 12.84 -16.12
CA GLU A 72 -2.73 13.88 -15.28
C GLU A 72 -1.81 14.52 -14.23
N ILE A 73 -0.58 14.87 -14.62
CA ILE A 73 0.26 15.80 -13.86
C ILE A 73 -0.22 17.23 -14.16
N ASP A 74 -0.70 17.94 -13.14
CA ASP A 74 -1.11 19.35 -13.23
C ASP A 74 0.07 20.29 -12.93
N ASP A 75 0.89 19.95 -11.93
CA ASP A 75 2.14 20.65 -11.61
C ASP A 75 3.35 19.74 -11.81
N THR A 76 4.05 19.94 -12.92
CA THR A 76 5.28 19.20 -13.28
C THR A 76 6.50 19.62 -12.47
N THR A 77 6.45 20.73 -11.73
CA THR A 77 7.56 21.14 -10.86
C THR A 77 7.54 20.42 -9.51
N ALA A 78 6.37 19.89 -9.13
CA ALA A 78 6.15 19.11 -7.93
C ALA A 78 6.40 17.60 -8.09
N PHE A 79 6.58 17.12 -9.33
CA PHE A 79 6.82 15.73 -9.70
C PHE A 79 8.32 15.45 -9.80
#